data_AF-A0A3B5YZT8-F1
#
_entry.id   AF-A0A3B5YZT8-F1
#
_cell.length_a   1.000
_cell.length_b   1.000
_cell.length_c   1.000
_cell.angle_alpha   90.00
_cell.angle_beta   90.00
_cell.angle_gamma   90.00
#
_symmetry.space_group_name_H-M   'P 1'
#
loop_
_entity.id
_entity.type
_entity.pdbx_description
1 polymer ?
#
loop_
_entity_poly.entity_id
_entity_poly.type
_entity_poly.pdbx_seq_one_letter_code
_entity_poly.pdbx_strand_id
1 'polypeptide(L)'
;MDLVLIGPCGILQAYGAFCLEVFTEDLVFTEDDEGSSTDDEGSWGGHFRRGWDVTDPDEVEEFTQTIYGGLGRKLEITYLVIPEAVETYVEVRLNLKDFGSRSRSVYGSVKAIAIDYGSKNVNLFSFERGSSLSLPCGSTCILPLGQPAIALPKGSKYKLHIEVDLRVITTCDSQEEDKNLKFCLDCSRRIRSKERLELPRRIRTQKREFDGDQVEVKVIWVLEKFF
;
A
#
# COMPACT_ATOMS: atom_id res chain seq x y z
N MET A 1 -16.39 -0.66 -15.29
CA MET A 1 -15.15 -0.05 -14.75
C MET A 1 -14.99 -0.64 -13.37
N ASP A 2 -13.98 -1.47 -13.16
CA ASP A 2 -13.77 -2.10 -11.85
C ASP A 2 -13.26 -1.03 -10.89
N LEU A 3 -14.04 -0.74 -9.86
CA LEU A 3 -13.63 0.15 -8.78
C LEU A 3 -12.54 -0.58 -7.98
N VAL A 4 -11.28 -0.25 -8.26
CA VAL A 4 -10.16 -0.69 -7.43
C VAL A 4 -10.16 0.19 -6.19
N LEU A 5 -10.75 -0.31 -5.10
CA LEU A 5 -10.56 0.28 -3.78
C LEU A 5 -9.08 0.09 -3.40
N ILE A 6 -8.29 1.13 -3.64
CA ILE A 6 -6.96 1.27 -3.06
C ILE A 6 -7.24 1.44 -1.57
N GLY A 7 -6.85 0.45 -0.77
CA GLY A 7 -7.11 0.42 0.67
C GLY A 7 -6.70 1.73 1.38
N PRO A 8 -7.08 1.90 2.65
CA PRO A 8 -6.88 3.16 3.37
C PRO A 8 -5.42 3.64 3.25
N CYS A 9 -5.22 4.97 3.15
CA CYS A 9 -3.89 5.59 3.04
C CYS A 9 -3.02 5.37 4.30
N GLY A 10 -3.58 4.73 5.34
CA GLY A 10 -2.92 4.35 6.58
C GLY A 10 -3.60 3.15 7.22
N ILE A 11 -3.02 2.67 8.32
CA ILE A 11 -3.54 1.52 9.07
C ILE A 11 -4.79 1.94 9.85
N LEU A 12 -5.90 1.21 9.67
CA LEU A 12 -7.08 1.35 10.52
C LEU A 12 -6.85 0.55 11.81
N GLN A 13 -6.88 1.23 12.95
CA GLN A 13 -6.69 0.61 14.27
C GLN A 13 -8.04 0.51 14.99
N ALA A 14 -8.31 -0.62 15.63
CA ALA A 14 -9.48 -0.83 16.46
C ALA A 14 -9.11 -1.65 17.71
N TYR A 15 -9.74 -1.33 18.84
CA TYR A 15 -9.61 -2.07 20.12
C TYR A 15 -10.79 -3.01 20.38
N GLY A 16 -11.68 -3.14 19.40
CA GLY A 16 -12.94 -3.86 19.46
C GLY A 16 -13.59 -3.74 18.09
N ALA A 17 -14.92 -3.74 18.02
CA ALA A 17 -15.57 -3.79 16.72
C ALA A 17 -15.19 -2.63 15.78
N PHE A 18 -14.86 -2.94 14.53
CA PHE A 18 -14.71 -1.96 13.45
C PHE A 18 -15.98 -1.95 12.59
N CYS A 19 -16.30 -0.83 11.94
CA CYS A 19 -17.42 -0.80 10.98
C CYS A 19 -17.03 -0.10 9.69
N LEU A 20 -17.48 -0.63 8.56
CA LEU A 20 -17.38 0.01 7.26
C LEU A 20 -18.73 0.62 6.94
N GLU A 21 -18.65 1.85 6.48
CA GLU A 21 -19.78 2.56 5.93
C GLU A 21 -19.54 2.83 4.45
N VAL A 22 -20.48 2.40 3.61
CA VAL A 22 -20.44 2.62 2.17
C VAL A 22 -21.56 3.60 1.83
N PHE A 23 -21.16 4.75 1.28
CA PHE A 23 -22.06 5.76 0.77
C PHE A 23 -22.17 5.58 -0.74
N THR A 24 -23.39 5.42 -1.26
CA THR A 24 -23.67 5.44 -2.69
C THR A 24 -24.38 6.74 -3.01
N GLU A 25 -23.90 7.51 -3.99
CA GLU A 25 -24.43 8.83 -4.34
C GLU A 25 -25.84 8.80 -4.96
N ASP A 26 -26.34 7.62 -5.36
CA ASP A 26 -27.65 7.50 -6.00
C ASP A 26 -28.65 6.75 -5.11
N LEU A 27 -29.66 7.50 -4.62
CA LEU A 27 -31.06 7.33 -5.03
C LEU A 27 -31.91 8.40 -4.31
N VAL A 28 -32.27 9.46 -5.05
CA VAL A 28 -33.41 10.32 -4.71
C VAL A 28 -34.65 9.42 -4.78
N PHE A 29 -35.27 9.15 -3.64
CA PHE A 29 -36.54 8.45 -3.58
C PHE A 29 -37.59 9.27 -4.34
N THR A 30 -38.13 8.75 -5.43
CA THR A 30 -39.51 9.11 -5.79
C THR A 30 -40.38 8.39 -4.76
N GLU A 31 -40.93 9.16 -3.82
CA GLU A 31 -42.03 8.74 -2.97
C GLU A 31 -43.12 8.18 -3.89
N ASP A 32 -43.33 6.87 -3.89
CA ASP A 32 -44.55 6.16 -4.28
C ASP A 32 -44.22 4.66 -4.44
N ASP A 33 -44.19 3.91 -3.33
CA ASP A 33 -44.65 2.52 -3.37
C ASP A 33 -45.05 2.03 -1.96
N GLU A 34 -46.35 2.18 -1.66
CA GLU A 34 -47.02 1.44 -0.58
C GLU A 34 -47.16 -0.03 -1.02
N GLY A 35 -46.36 -0.93 -0.44
CA GLY A 35 -46.44 -2.35 -0.80
C GLY A 35 -45.81 -3.27 0.23
N SER A 36 -46.62 -3.73 1.19
CA SER A 36 -46.29 -4.78 2.15
C SER A 36 -46.02 -6.13 1.48
N SER A 37 -44.93 -6.81 1.83
CA SER A 37 -44.90 -8.06 2.61
C SER A 37 -43.67 -8.91 2.27
N THR A 38 -42.99 -9.36 3.33
CA THR A 38 -42.24 -10.61 3.50
C THR A 38 -41.61 -11.26 2.26
N ASP A 39 -40.29 -11.41 2.39
CA ASP A 39 -39.38 -12.20 1.56
C ASP A 39 -38.84 -11.40 0.37
N ASP A 40 -37.56 -11.60 0.04
CA ASP A 40 -36.86 -11.05 -1.13
C ASP A 40 -36.23 -9.63 -1.04
N GLU A 41 -34.92 -9.63 -1.31
CA GLU A 41 -34.28 -8.76 -2.31
C GLU A 41 -34.69 -7.27 -2.30
N GLY A 42 -34.68 -6.67 -1.10
CA GLY A 42 -34.94 -5.25 -0.92
C GLY A 42 -33.99 -4.37 -1.73
N SER A 43 -34.55 -3.45 -2.50
CA SER A 43 -33.81 -2.36 -3.14
C SER A 43 -33.40 -1.36 -2.05
N TRP A 44 -32.14 -1.41 -1.62
CA TRP A 44 -31.60 -0.47 -0.63
C TRP A 44 -31.06 0.77 -1.33
N GLY A 45 -31.82 1.86 -1.28
CA GLY A 45 -31.29 3.21 -1.41
C GLY A 45 -30.79 3.71 -0.05
N GLY A 46 -29.58 4.26 -0.01
CA GLY A 46 -29.03 4.94 1.18
C GLY A 46 -28.07 4.09 2.04
N HIS A 47 -26.98 4.75 2.43
CA HIS A 47 -26.02 4.44 3.51
C HIS A 47 -26.03 3.00 4.06
N PHE A 48 -24.96 2.25 3.79
CA PHE A 48 -24.77 0.90 4.32
C PHE A 48 -23.73 0.89 5.42
N ARG A 49 -24.07 0.43 6.64
CA ARG A 49 -23.13 0.23 7.76
C ARG A 49 -23.03 -1.24 8.12
N ARG A 50 -21.82 -1.81 8.12
CA ARG A 50 -21.54 -3.16 8.64
C ARG A 50 -20.48 -3.06 9.72
N GLY A 51 -20.82 -3.48 10.93
CA GLY A 51 -19.89 -3.65 12.04
C GLY A 51 -19.35 -5.07 12.11
N TRP A 52 -18.16 -5.23 12.68
CA TRP A 52 -17.43 -6.50 12.84
C TRP A 52 -16.71 -6.50 14.16
N ASP A 53 -16.83 -7.59 14.91
CA ASP A 53 -16.03 -7.80 16.10
C ASP A 53 -14.63 -8.31 15.70
N VAL A 54 -13.59 -7.63 16.19
CA VAL A 54 -12.17 -8.00 15.97
C VAL A 54 -11.45 -8.15 17.32
N THR A 55 -12.20 -8.48 18.38
CA THR A 55 -11.64 -8.68 19.72
C THR A 55 -10.72 -9.89 19.85
N ASP A 56 -10.80 -10.89 18.97
CA ASP A 56 -10.16 -12.20 19.19
C ASP A 56 -9.23 -12.77 18.09
N PRO A 57 -8.59 -12.02 17.18
CA PRO A 57 -7.55 -12.62 16.36
C PRO A 57 -6.26 -12.75 17.20
N ASP A 58 -5.93 -13.98 17.60
CA ASP A 58 -4.60 -14.33 18.14
C ASP A 58 -3.55 -14.43 17.00
N GLU A 59 -4.02 -14.66 15.77
CA GLU A 59 -3.21 -14.82 14.57
C GLU A 59 -3.66 -13.86 13.44
N VAL A 60 -2.84 -13.76 12.40
CA VAL A 60 -3.17 -12.94 11.23
C VAL A 60 -4.20 -13.68 10.39
N GLU A 61 -5.39 -13.08 10.21
CA GLU A 61 -6.51 -13.70 9.49
C GLU A 61 -6.99 -12.84 8.33
N GLU A 62 -7.27 -13.50 7.21
CA GLU A 62 -7.87 -12.90 6.03
C GLU A 62 -9.37 -13.15 6.01
N PHE A 63 -10.12 -12.10 5.74
CA PHE A 63 -11.56 -12.15 5.60
C PHE A 63 -11.96 -11.62 4.22
N THR A 64 -12.86 -12.33 3.56
CA THR A 64 -13.56 -11.84 2.37
C THR A 64 -15.04 -11.73 2.71
N GLN A 65 -15.61 -10.56 2.43
CA GLN A 65 -17.00 -10.27 2.67
C GLN A 65 -17.65 -9.73 1.40
N THR A 66 -18.88 -10.15 1.17
CA THR A 66 -19.69 -9.67 0.07
C THR A 66 -20.84 -8.84 0.61
N ILE A 67 -20.98 -7.63 0.06
CA ILE A 67 -22.10 -6.73 0.27
C ILE A 67 -22.90 -6.71 -1.03
N TYR A 68 -24.22 -6.90 -0.93
CA TYR A 68 -25.13 -6.78 -2.07
C TYR A 68 -25.86 -5.44 -1.95
N GLY A 69 -25.63 -4.54 -2.90
CA GLY A 69 -26.44 -3.36 -3.12
C GLY A 69 -27.56 -3.70 -4.09
N GLY A 70 -28.80 -3.29 -3.82
CA GLY A 70 -29.94 -3.55 -4.70
C GLY A 70 -29.66 -3.20 -6.18
N LEU A 71 -30.42 -3.80 -7.10
CA LEU A 71 -30.20 -3.76 -8.56
C LEU A 71 -28.98 -4.56 -9.04
N GLY A 72 -28.69 -5.71 -8.40
CA GLY A 72 -27.62 -6.61 -8.83
C GLY A 72 -26.20 -6.09 -8.59
N ARG A 73 -26.03 -5.04 -7.77
CA ARG A 73 -24.72 -4.49 -7.43
C ARG A 73 -24.09 -5.36 -6.34
N LYS A 74 -22.85 -5.78 -6.55
CA LYS A 74 -22.07 -6.57 -5.57
C LYS A 74 -20.78 -5.81 -5.27
N LEU A 75 -20.50 -5.61 -3.99
CA LEU A 75 -19.23 -5.11 -3.49
C LEU A 75 -18.57 -6.22 -2.69
N GLU A 76 -17.45 -6.73 -3.18
CA GLU A 76 -16.63 -7.70 -2.46
C GLU A 76 -15.42 -6.99 -1.84
N ILE A 77 -15.19 -7.21 -0.56
CA ILE A 77 -14.12 -6.60 0.20
C ILE A 77 -13.32 -7.70 0.85
N THR A 78 -12.02 -7.71 0.57
CA THR A 78 -11.06 -8.56 1.27
C THR A 78 -10.16 -7.70 2.14
N TYR A 79 -10.00 -8.08 3.40
CA TYR A 79 -9.15 -7.40 4.36
C TYR A 79 -8.40 -8.39 5.24
N LEU A 80 -7.29 -7.92 5.80
CA LEU A 80 -6.41 -8.69 6.67
C LEU A 80 -6.43 -8.05 8.06
N VAL A 81 -6.68 -8.85 9.10
CA VAL A 81 -6.58 -8.41 10.48
C VAL A 81 -5.25 -8.86 11.04
N ILE A 82 -4.42 -7.90 11.46
CA ILE A 82 -3.09 -8.16 12.02
C ILE A 82 -3.10 -7.77 13.51
N PRO A 83 -3.07 -8.74 14.43
CA PRO A 83 -3.04 -8.48 15.86
C PRO A 83 -1.79 -7.70 16.28
N GLU A 84 -1.98 -6.75 17.20
CA GLU A 84 -0.92 -5.88 17.69
C GLU A 84 -0.04 -5.30 16.55
N ALA A 85 -0.63 -4.87 15.43
CA ALA A 85 0.16 -4.35 14.32
C ALA A 85 0.96 -3.09 14.72
N VAL A 86 2.17 -2.98 14.19
CA VAL A 86 2.98 -1.76 14.20
C VAL A 86 3.00 -1.14 12.81
N GLU A 87 2.94 0.18 12.78
CA GLU A 87 3.07 0.93 11.54
C GLU A 87 4.53 0.95 11.08
N THR A 88 4.74 0.52 9.84
CA THR A 88 6.04 0.46 9.19
C THR A 88 6.02 1.32 7.95
N TYR A 89 6.83 2.36 7.94
CA TYR A 89 6.94 3.26 6.79
C TYR A 89 8.04 2.81 5.85
N VAL A 90 7.78 2.94 4.55
CA VAL A 90 8.75 2.74 3.49
C VAL A 90 8.97 4.08 2.80
N GLU A 91 10.23 4.43 2.61
CA GLU A 91 10.63 5.60 1.85
C GLU A 91 11.62 5.16 0.77
N VAL A 92 11.33 5.53 -0.48
CA VAL A 92 12.23 5.26 -1.61
C VAL A 92 12.80 6.57 -2.08
N ARG A 93 14.12 6.70 -2.03
CA ARG A 93 14.87 7.84 -2.55
C ARG A 93 15.56 7.47 -3.83
N LEU A 94 15.46 8.34 -4.81
CA LEU A 94 16.15 8.22 -6.10
C LEU A 94 17.16 9.36 -6.20
N ASN A 95 18.38 9.04 -6.57
CA ASN A 95 19.40 10.00 -6.92
C ASN A 95 19.82 9.69 -8.36
N LEU A 96 19.25 10.46 -9.27
CA LEU A 96 19.37 10.29 -10.71
C LEU A 96 20.59 11.09 -11.19
N LYS A 97 21.54 10.41 -11.83
CA LYS A 97 22.69 11.01 -12.48
C LYS A 97 22.28 12.19 -13.37
N ASP A 98 23.05 13.27 -13.29
CA ASP A 98 22.85 14.44 -14.13
C ASP A 98 23.53 14.24 -15.49
N PHE A 99 22.77 14.42 -16.56
CA PHE A 99 23.24 14.39 -17.95
C PHE A 99 23.02 15.75 -18.65
N GLY A 100 22.76 16.82 -17.90
CA GLY A 100 22.39 18.13 -18.43
C GLY A 100 20.89 18.28 -18.76
N SER A 101 20.09 17.23 -18.50
CA SER A 101 18.62 17.29 -18.54
C SER A 101 18.06 17.74 -17.20
N ARG A 102 16.98 18.54 -17.22
CA ARG A 102 16.28 18.98 -16.00
C ARG A 102 15.52 17.85 -15.30
N SER A 103 15.10 16.82 -16.03
CA SER A 103 14.32 15.71 -15.48
C SER A 103 14.43 14.43 -16.30
N ARG A 104 14.11 13.30 -15.68
CA ARG A 104 13.99 11.98 -16.33
C ARG A 104 12.74 11.25 -15.89
N SER A 105 12.21 10.44 -16.79
CA SER A 105 11.00 9.67 -16.56
C SER A 105 11.32 8.36 -15.84
N VAL A 106 10.56 8.06 -14.79
CA VAL A 106 10.69 6.85 -13.98
C VAL A 106 9.35 6.11 -13.94
N TYR A 107 9.38 4.81 -14.16
CA TYR A 107 8.20 3.95 -14.03
C TYR A 107 8.58 2.59 -13.44
N GLY A 108 7.61 1.71 -13.25
CA GLY A 108 7.79 0.39 -12.65
C GLY A 108 7.01 0.24 -11.35
N SER A 109 7.48 -0.60 -10.44
CA SER A 109 6.78 -0.91 -9.21
C SER A 109 7.68 -1.01 -7.98
N VAL A 110 7.10 -0.70 -6.83
CA VAL A 110 7.68 -0.98 -5.51
C VAL A 110 6.62 -1.76 -4.72
N LYS A 111 6.99 -2.94 -4.25
CA LYS A 111 6.08 -3.86 -3.56
C LYS A 111 6.63 -4.23 -2.19
N ALA A 112 5.75 -4.26 -1.21
CA ALA A 112 6.02 -4.87 0.09
C ALA A 112 5.40 -6.26 0.14
N ILE A 113 6.22 -7.24 0.48
CA ILE A 113 5.85 -8.65 0.57
C ILE A 113 6.16 -9.11 2.00
N ALA A 114 5.15 -9.47 2.76
CA ALA A 114 5.32 -10.06 4.09
C ALA A 114 4.76 -11.48 4.08
N ILE A 115 5.37 -12.39 4.86
CA ILE A 115 4.80 -13.74 5.06
C ILE A 115 3.38 -13.63 5.60
N ASP A 116 3.16 -12.68 6.50
CA ASP A 116 1.88 -12.42 7.16
C ASP A 116 0.79 -11.97 6.18
N TYR A 117 1.13 -11.59 4.94
CA TYR A 117 0.14 -11.23 3.92
C TYR A 117 -0.43 -12.44 3.17
N GLY A 118 -0.18 -13.67 3.60
CA GLY A 118 -0.78 -14.86 3.00
C GLY A 118 -0.42 -15.04 1.52
N SER A 119 0.83 -14.76 1.14
CA SER A 119 1.33 -14.73 -0.25
C SER A 119 0.88 -13.53 -1.10
N LYS A 120 0.16 -12.57 -0.52
CA LYS A 120 -0.18 -11.29 -1.17
C LYS A 120 0.93 -10.27 -0.99
N ASN A 121 0.87 -9.19 -1.76
CA ASN A 121 1.78 -8.06 -1.66
C ASN A 121 1.00 -6.75 -1.62
N VAL A 122 1.60 -5.75 -0.98
CA VAL A 122 1.10 -4.38 -0.97
C VAL A 122 1.88 -3.59 -2.00
N ASN A 123 1.18 -3.03 -2.98
CA ASN A 123 1.79 -2.18 -4.00
C ASN A 123 1.96 -0.77 -3.43
N LEU A 124 3.20 -0.36 -3.16
CA LEU A 124 3.50 0.97 -2.62
C LEU A 124 3.62 2.01 -3.74
N PHE A 125 4.07 1.58 -4.91
CA PHE A 125 4.20 2.38 -6.12
C PHE A 125 3.97 1.48 -7.33
N SER A 126 3.20 1.94 -8.31
CA SER A 126 3.02 1.24 -9.58
C SER A 126 2.68 2.24 -10.68
N PHE A 127 3.59 2.39 -11.63
CA PHE A 127 3.39 3.21 -12.81
C PHE A 127 3.82 2.42 -14.04
N GLU A 128 2.95 2.39 -15.04
CA GLU A 128 3.30 1.85 -16.34
C GLU A 128 4.14 2.86 -17.13
N ARG A 129 4.84 2.39 -18.16
CA ARG A 129 5.70 3.24 -19.00
C ARG A 129 4.96 4.48 -19.53
N GLY A 130 3.71 4.33 -19.97
CA GLY A 130 2.89 5.42 -20.49
C GLY A 130 2.45 6.46 -19.44
N SER A 131 2.57 6.14 -18.15
CA SER A 131 2.23 7.04 -17.04
C SER A 131 3.46 7.48 -16.25
N SER A 132 4.67 7.32 -16.80
CA SER A 132 5.93 7.56 -16.08
C SER A 132 5.98 8.89 -15.33
N LEU A 133 6.63 8.88 -14.17
CA LEU A 133 6.83 10.05 -13.32
C LEU A 133 8.09 10.80 -13.73
N SER A 134 7.96 12.09 -14.03
CA SER A 134 9.12 12.96 -14.30
C SER A 134 9.77 13.40 -12.99
N LEU A 135 11.03 13.05 -12.78
CA LEU A 135 11.81 13.37 -11.58
C LEU A 135 13.05 14.20 -11.94
N PRO A 136 13.44 15.19 -11.11
CA PRO A 136 14.62 16.00 -11.40
C PRO A 136 15.92 15.18 -11.29
N CYS A 137 16.92 15.57 -12.08
CA CYS A 137 18.26 14.95 -12.09
C CYS A 137 19.25 15.75 -11.23
N GLY A 138 20.38 15.13 -10.87
CA GLY A 138 21.45 15.76 -10.10
C GLY A 138 21.13 16.03 -8.63
N SER A 139 19.96 15.60 -8.16
CA SER A 139 19.53 15.75 -6.77
C SER A 139 18.78 14.51 -6.29
N THR A 140 18.75 14.32 -4.97
CA THR A 140 17.99 13.24 -4.36
C THR A 140 16.52 13.62 -4.26
N CYS A 141 15.65 12.76 -4.80
CA CYS A 141 14.20 12.90 -4.78
C CYS A 141 13.56 11.76 -3.99
N ILE A 142 12.48 12.05 -3.28
CA ILE A 142 11.65 11.03 -2.65
C ILE A 142 10.57 10.61 -3.65
N LEU A 143 10.46 9.31 -3.91
CA LEU A 143 9.42 8.76 -4.78
C LEU A 143 8.07 8.85 -4.07
N PRO A 144 7.03 9.46 -4.69
CA PRO A 144 5.71 9.56 -4.09
C PRO A 144 5.03 8.19 -4.10
N LEU A 145 5.06 7.51 -2.95
CA LEU A 145 4.36 6.23 -2.76
C LEU A 145 2.88 6.49 -2.52
N GLY A 146 2.00 5.70 -3.13
CA GLY A 146 0.56 5.78 -2.90
C GLY A 146 0.15 5.29 -1.51
N GLN A 147 0.87 4.29 -1.00
CA GLN A 147 0.73 3.75 0.36
C GLN A 147 2.13 3.65 0.98
N PRO A 148 2.59 4.67 1.72
CA PRO A 148 3.93 4.64 2.33
C PRO A 148 3.99 3.79 3.60
N ALA A 149 2.84 3.50 4.22
CA ALA A 149 2.74 2.75 5.46
C ALA A 149 2.18 1.35 5.22
N ILE A 150 2.78 0.36 5.88
CA ILE A 150 2.30 -1.02 5.92
C ILE A 150 2.15 -1.50 7.37
N ALA A 151 1.18 -2.38 7.59
CA ALA A 151 0.98 -3.04 8.87
C ALA A 151 1.83 -4.31 8.96
N LEU A 152 2.57 -4.47 10.05
CA LEU A 152 3.31 -5.69 10.39
C LEU A 152 3.01 -6.10 11.82
N PRO A 153 2.94 -7.40 12.15
CA PRO A 153 2.73 -7.83 13.52
C PRO A 153 3.89 -7.39 14.43
N LYS A 154 3.59 -6.94 15.65
CA LYS A 154 4.58 -6.59 16.68
C LYS A 154 5.39 -7.79 17.19
N GLY A 155 5.09 -9.01 16.74
CA GLY A 155 5.81 -10.24 17.03
C GLY A 155 7.27 -10.28 16.52
N SER A 156 8.08 -11.14 17.14
CA SER A 156 9.55 -11.20 16.96
C SER A 156 10.03 -11.82 15.64
N LYS A 157 9.13 -12.31 14.78
CA LYS A 157 9.48 -13.12 13.59
C LYS A 157 8.72 -12.73 12.31
N TYR A 158 8.60 -11.45 11.98
CA TYR A 158 8.18 -11.10 10.61
C TYR A 158 9.36 -11.17 9.62
N LYS A 159 9.05 -11.49 8.36
CA LYS A 159 9.94 -11.31 7.21
C LYS A 159 9.23 -10.39 6.22
N LEU A 160 9.77 -9.19 6.08
CA LEU A 160 9.36 -8.21 5.09
C LEU A 160 10.39 -8.22 3.96
N HIS A 161 9.93 -8.31 2.74
CA HIS A 161 10.72 -8.15 1.52
C HIS A 161 10.17 -6.94 0.77
N ILE A 162 11.03 -5.97 0.49
CA ILE A 162 10.70 -4.87 -0.42
C ILE A 162 11.31 -5.18 -1.77
N GLU A 163 10.47 -5.44 -2.77
CA GLU A 163 10.90 -5.57 -4.16
C GLU A 163 10.78 -4.20 -4.84
N VAL A 164 11.91 -3.69 -5.31
CA VAL A 164 11.97 -2.51 -6.17
C VAL A 164 12.24 -3.00 -7.59
N ASP A 165 11.37 -2.66 -8.53
CA ASP A 165 11.57 -2.87 -9.96
C ASP A 165 11.24 -1.56 -10.67
N LEU A 166 12.18 -0.63 -10.62
CA LEU A 166 12.06 0.69 -11.22
C LEU A 166 12.89 0.76 -12.49
N ARG A 167 12.38 1.53 -13.44
CA ARG A 167 12.98 1.79 -14.74
C ARG A 167 13.10 3.27 -14.98
N VAL A 168 14.26 3.70 -15.46
CA VAL A 168 14.57 5.10 -15.75
C VAL A 168 14.77 5.23 -17.25
N ILE A 169 13.98 6.10 -17.87
CA ILE A 169 14.11 6.45 -19.27
C ILE A 169 15.12 7.58 -19.39
N THR A 170 16.17 7.32 -20.16
CA THR A 170 17.18 8.31 -20.55
C THR A 170 17.08 8.56 -22.04
N THR A 171 16.92 9.82 -22.44
CA THR A 171 17.03 10.23 -23.85
C THR A 171 18.37 10.93 -24.04
N CYS A 172 19.37 10.19 -24.51
CA CYS A 172 20.68 10.72 -24.87
C CYS A 172 20.88 10.54 -26.38
N ASP A 173 21.30 11.59 -27.09
CA ASP A 173 21.73 11.54 -28.49
C ASP A 173 20.82 10.73 -29.43
N SER A 174 19.51 10.97 -29.36
CA SER A 174 18.44 10.34 -30.16
C SER A 174 18.16 8.84 -29.92
N GLN A 175 18.81 8.21 -28.93
CA GLN A 175 18.50 6.86 -28.48
C GLN A 175 17.82 6.90 -27.10
N GLU A 176 16.66 6.26 -27.01
CA GLU A 176 15.99 6.03 -25.73
C GLU A 176 16.60 4.79 -25.07
N GLU A 177 17.21 4.96 -23.91
CA GLU A 177 17.70 3.87 -23.08
C GLU A 177 16.75 3.67 -21.89
N ASP A 178 16.39 2.41 -21.62
CA ASP A 178 15.56 2.00 -20.49
C ASP A 178 16.43 1.26 -19.46
N LYS A 179 16.78 1.96 -18.37
CA LYS A 179 17.71 1.46 -17.35
C LYS A 179 16.94 0.86 -16.18
N ASN A 180 17.28 -0.37 -15.81
CA ASN A 180 16.61 -1.10 -14.74
C ASN A 180 17.37 -0.98 -13.40
N LEU A 181 16.67 -0.49 -12.37
CA LEU A 181 17.14 -0.35 -10.99
C LEU A 181 16.53 -1.44 -10.07
N LYS A 182 16.30 -2.66 -10.59
CA LYS A 182 15.60 -3.72 -9.84
C LYS A 182 16.44 -4.32 -8.74
N PHE A 183 16.01 -4.28 -7.49
CA PHE A 183 16.62 -5.02 -6.39
C PHE A 183 15.63 -5.37 -5.28
N CYS A 184 16.01 -6.30 -4.42
CA CYS A 184 15.22 -6.70 -3.26
C CYS A 184 15.93 -6.32 -1.96
N LEU A 185 15.16 -5.80 -1.01
CA LEU A 185 15.58 -5.54 0.35
C LEU A 185 14.85 -6.50 1.31
N ASP A 186 15.62 -7.41 1.90
CA ASP A 186 15.13 -8.40 2.86
C ASP A 186 15.22 -7.86 4.29
N CYS A 187 14.10 -7.40 4.82
CA CYS A 187 13.93 -6.96 6.20
C CYS A 187 13.39 -8.10 7.08
N SER A 188 14.28 -8.89 7.68
CA SER A 188 13.90 -9.83 8.74
C SER A 188 14.20 -9.23 10.11
N ARG A 189 13.30 -9.42 11.08
CA ARG A 189 13.46 -8.95 12.47
C ARG A 189 14.52 -9.73 13.29
N ARG A 190 15.21 -10.70 12.69
CA ARG A 190 16.38 -11.32 13.35
C ARG A 190 17.49 -10.27 13.42
N ILE A 191 17.72 -9.74 14.62
CA ILE A 191 18.76 -8.77 14.98
C ILE A 191 20.02 -9.03 14.15
N ARG A 192 20.31 -8.15 13.18
CA ARG A 192 21.55 -8.17 12.41
C ARG A 192 22.19 -6.78 12.36
N SER A 193 23.51 -6.79 12.32
CA SER A 193 24.49 -5.72 12.58
C SER A 193 24.45 -4.45 11.70
N LYS A 194 23.37 -4.18 10.94
CA LYS A 194 23.25 -3.02 10.04
C LYS A 194 22.05 -2.11 10.31
N GLU A 195 21.37 -2.29 11.44
CA GLU A 195 20.17 -1.53 11.78
C GLU A 195 20.52 -0.38 12.72
N ARG A 196 20.03 0.84 12.43
CA ARG A 196 20.14 1.97 13.34
C ARG A 196 18.92 1.99 14.25
N LEU A 197 19.17 1.95 15.55
CA LEU A 197 18.15 2.18 16.57
C LEU A 197 18.16 3.68 16.88
N GLU A 198 17.16 4.40 16.39
CA GLU A 198 16.93 5.82 16.69
C GLU A 198 15.63 5.90 17.47
N LEU A 199 15.68 5.53 18.77
CA LEU A 199 14.47 5.40 19.59
C LEU A 199 13.57 6.64 19.45
N PRO A 200 12.25 6.47 19.23
CA PRO A 200 11.48 5.22 19.29
C PRO A 200 11.38 4.47 17.95
N ARG A 201 12.23 4.80 16.98
CA ARG A 201 12.23 4.25 15.62
C ARG A 201 13.38 3.28 15.41
N ARG A 202 13.14 2.31 14.56
CA ARG A 202 14.21 1.48 14.00
C ARG A 202 14.25 1.73 12.51
N ILE A 203 15.44 1.84 11.94
CA ILE A 203 15.60 2.17 10.52
C ILE A 203 16.53 1.16 9.89
N ARG A 204 16.10 0.61 8.75
CA ARG A 204 16.93 -0.18 7.86
C ARG A 204 16.98 0.46 6.51
N THR A 205 18.18 0.55 5.98
CA THR A 205 18.44 1.19 4.71
C THR A 205 19.22 0.25 3.81
N GLN A 206 18.86 0.21 2.55
CA GLN A 206 19.68 -0.40 1.50
C GLN A 206 19.71 0.51 0.29
N LYS A 207 20.90 0.59 -0.29
CA LYS A 207 21.18 1.41 -1.45
C LYS A 207 21.69 0.50 -2.56
N ARG A 208 21.29 0.81 -3.79
CA ARG A 208 21.86 0.25 -5.01
C ARG A 208 22.23 1.40 -5.93
N GLU A 209 23.38 1.26 -6.58
CA GLU A 209 23.84 2.16 -7.62
C GLU A 209 24.10 1.37 -8.89
N PHE A 210 23.72 1.94 -10.03
CA PHE A 210 23.91 1.36 -11.35
C PHE A 210 24.12 2.50 -12.36
N ASP A 211 25.27 2.53 -13.01
CA ASP A 211 25.64 3.56 -14.00
C ASP A 211 25.52 5.02 -13.48
N GLY A 212 25.79 5.20 -12.18
CA GLY A 212 25.68 6.48 -11.46
C GLY A 212 24.24 6.88 -11.08
N ASP A 213 23.24 6.12 -11.51
CA ASP A 213 21.88 6.20 -10.96
C ASP A 213 21.78 5.39 -9.68
N GLN A 214 21.04 5.92 -8.72
CA GLN A 214 21.01 5.33 -7.40
C GLN A 214 19.60 5.33 -6.82
N VAL A 215 19.29 4.22 -6.17
CA VAL A 215 18.05 4.00 -5.45
C VAL A 215 18.38 3.58 -4.02
N GLU A 216 17.73 4.21 -3.06
CA GLU A 216 17.86 3.94 -1.65
C GLU A 216 16.47 3.68 -1.07
N VAL A 217 16.30 2.53 -0.43
CA VAL A 217 15.08 2.18 0.29
C VAL A 217 15.35 2.27 1.77
N LYS A 218 14.50 3.00 2.48
CA LYS A 218 14.47 3.06 3.94
C LYS A 218 13.18 2.44 4.43
N VAL A 219 13.30 1.53 5.38
CA VAL A 219 12.19 0.96 6.12
C VAL A 219 12.30 1.45 7.56
N ILE A 220 11.24 2.09 8.06
CA ILE A 220 11.18 2.75 9.35
C ILE A 220 10.08 2.10 10.17
N TRP A 221 10.46 1.46 11.27
CA TRP A 221 9.51 0.87 12.23
C TRP A 221 9.27 1.85 13.37
N VAL A 222 8.01 2.16 13.64
CA VAL A 222 7.62 2.91 14.83
C VAL A 222 7.35 1.91 15.96
N LEU A 223 8.20 1.90 17.00
CA LEU A 223 8.14 0.91 18.06
C LEU A 223 7.24 1.32 19.24
N GLU A 224 6.89 2.61 19.34
CA GLU A 224 5.99 3.13 20.36
C GLU A 224 4.63 3.45 19.76
N LYS A 225 3.56 3.05 20.46
CA LYS A 225 2.23 3.60 20.25
C LYS A 225 2.24 5.01 20.83
N PHE A 226 2.01 6.03 20.00
CA PHE A 226 1.55 7.31 20.53
C PHE A 226 0.13 7.06 21.06
N PHE A 227 0.00 6.97 22.38
CA PHE A 227 -1.27 6.98 23.09
C PHE A 227 -1.64 8.43 23.42
#